data_AF-A0A381I9V0-F1
#
_entry.id   AF-A0A381I9V0-F1
#
_cell.length_a   1.000
_cell.length_b   1.000
_cell.length_c   1.000
_cell.angle_alpha   90.00
_cell.angle_beta   90.00
_cell.angle_gamma   90.00
#
_symmetry.space_group_name_H-M   'P 1'
#
loop_
_entity.id
_entity.type
_entity.pdbx_description
1 polymer ?
#
loop_
_entity_poly.entity_id
_entity_poly.type
_entity_poly.pdbx_seq_one_letter_code
_entity_poly.pdbx_strand_id
1 'polypeptide(L)'
;MTFLFVKYIIKQSTVLSIVSTLLVYLIEQLVYGFTAPLNYLIFTSDINTDIYKFDINMGLSSLITIIIAGFIYWYSSKKFNIKVMNFDKYIAILMIPLLLIILFMQSFEYSSNINIDTSLGIVKLLLNTSITEEIQAFLFSIIGTICVFFSLFTFKKLIQALEDDKERAIMNQQIHAQKNYIEEAKSRLSQTISFRHDFNNHLAIVNGLLKKDQILKAQDYLNKLEK
;
A
#
# COMPACT_ATOMS: atom_id res chain seq x y z
N MET A 1 -1.43 0.90 24.61
CA MET A 1 -0.74 2.22 24.72
C MET A 1 -0.36 2.81 23.37
N THR A 2 0.19 2.02 22.44
CA THR A 2 0.64 2.46 21.10
C THR A 2 -0.47 3.07 20.23
N PHE A 3 -1.68 2.51 20.21
CA PHE A 3 -2.82 3.10 19.47
C PHE A 3 -3.18 4.52 19.94
N LEU A 4 -3.28 4.71 21.26
CA LEU A 4 -3.61 6.00 21.86
C LEU A 4 -2.50 7.02 21.55
N PHE A 5 -1.25 6.59 21.58
CA PHE A 5 -0.11 7.41 21.22
C PHE A 5 -0.18 7.89 19.76
N VAL A 6 -0.37 6.98 18.80
CA VAL A 6 -0.43 7.37 17.37
C VAL A 6 -1.66 8.24 17.08
N LYS A 7 -2.81 7.91 17.65
CA LYS A 7 -4.06 8.64 17.40
C LYS A 7 -4.06 10.04 18.04
N TYR A 8 -3.65 10.16 19.29
CA TYR A 8 -3.82 11.40 20.06
C TYR A 8 -2.57 12.30 20.07
N ILE A 9 -1.36 11.72 19.98
CA ILE A 9 -0.11 12.50 19.98
C ILE A 9 0.35 12.81 18.56
N ILE A 10 0.35 11.81 17.67
CA ILE A 10 0.76 12.00 16.26
C ILE A 10 -0.40 12.55 15.40
N LYS A 11 -1.64 12.56 15.92
CA LYS A 11 -2.85 13.10 15.27
C LYS A 11 -3.14 12.49 13.89
N GLN A 12 -2.87 11.20 13.71
CA GLN A 12 -3.14 10.50 12.45
C GLN A 12 -4.55 9.92 12.39
N SER A 13 -4.96 9.50 11.19
CA SER A 13 -6.26 8.84 10.98
C SER A 13 -6.39 7.58 11.84
N THR A 14 -7.63 7.23 12.19
CA THR A 14 -7.93 6.02 12.99
C THR A 14 -7.39 4.76 12.32
N VAL A 15 -7.51 4.66 11.01
CA VAL A 15 -7.04 3.48 10.27
C VAL A 15 -5.52 3.36 10.32
N LEU A 16 -4.80 4.46 10.11
CA LEU A 16 -3.34 4.46 10.18
C LEU A 16 -2.85 4.13 11.59
N SER A 17 -3.54 4.62 12.63
CA SER A 17 -3.25 4.29 14.02
C SER A 17 -3.42 2.78 14.32
N ILE A 18 -4.43 2.14 13.75
CA ILE A 18 -4.65 0.68 13.88
C ILE A 18 -3.54 -0.09 13.18
N VAL A 19 -3.21 0.28 11.93
CA VAL A 19 -2.14 -0.36 11.14
C VAL A 19 -0.80 -0.24 11.85
N SER A 20 -0.44 0.95 12.33
CA SER A 20 0.80 1.18 13.07
C SER A 20 0.86 0.37 14.36
N THR A 21 -0.25 0.25 15.08
CA THR A 21 -0.32 -0.54 16.31
C THR A 21 -0.08 -2.03 16.02
N LEU A 22 -0.71 -2.56 14.97
CA LEU A 22 -0.52 -3.95 14.58
C LEU A 22 0.88 -4.24 14.06
N LEU A 23 1.49 -3.29 13.33
CA LEU A 23 2.89 -3.41 12.91
C LEU A 23 3.85 -3.42 14.11
N VAL A 24 3.63 -2.57 15.11
CA VAL A 24 4.45 -2.59 16.34
C VAL A 24 4.30 -3.90 17.08
N TYR A 25 3.06 -4.40 17.23
CA TYR A 25 2.81 -5.67 17.90
C TYR A 25 3.42 -6.87 17.14
N LEU A 26 3.34 -6.85 15.82
CA LEU A 26 3.98 -7.86 14.97
C LEU A 26 5.51 -7.83 15.12
N ILE A 27 6.13 -6.64 15.15
CA ILE A 27 7.57 -6.52 15.39
C ILE A 27 7.93 -7.07 16.77
N GLU A 28 7.13 -6.78 17.80
CA GLU A 28 7.33 -7.30 19.15
C GLU A 28 7.30 -8.83 19.18
N GLN A 29 6.31 -9.47 18.56
CA GLN A 29 6.22 -10.93 18.46
C GLN A 29 7.40 -11.56 17.69
N LEU A 30 7.84 -10.92 16.61
CA LEU A 30 9.00 -11.42 15.84
C LEU A 30 10.29 -11.31 16.65
N VAL A 31 10.50 -10.19 17.35
CA VAL A 31 11.67 -9.99 18.22
C VAL A 31 11.67 -11.01 19.36
N TYR A 32 10.50 -11.30 19.93
CA TYR A 32 10.36 -12.33 20.96
C TYR A 32 10.88 -13.68 20.48
N GLY A 33 10.41 -14.19 19.33
CA GLY A 33 10.90 -15.48 18.87
C GLY A 33 12.35 -15.46 18.34
N PHE A 34 12.88 -14.32 17.87
CA PHE A 34 14.33 -14.20 17.61
C PHE A 34 15.19 -14.30 18.87
N THR A 35 14.68 -13.80 20.01
CA THR A 35 15.40 -13.78 21.28
C THR A 35 15.18 -15.04 22.12
N ALA A 36 14.11 -15.79 21.89
CA ALA A 36 13.74 -17.05 22.55
C ALA A 36 14.92 -18.02 22.82
N PRO A 37 15.66 -18.52 21.81
CA PRO A 37 16.74 -19.48 22.05
C PRO A 37 17.94 -18.88 22.79
N LEU A 38 18.21 -17.57 22.60
CA LEU A 38 19.26 -16.85 23.32
C LEU A 38 18.90 -16.71 24.81
N ASN A 39 17.65 -16.35 25.09
CA ASN A 39 17.13 -16.25 26.45
C ASN A 39 17.17 -17.60 27.16
N TYR A 40 16.74 -18.67 26.48
CA TYR A 40 16.86 -20.03 27.02
C TYR A 40 18.30 -20.34 27.42
N LEU A 41 19.29 -20.06 26.57
CA LEU A 41 20.70 -20.32 26.89
C LEU A 41 21.18 -19.48 28.09
N ILE A 42 20.88 -18.19 28.11
CA ILE A 42 21.25 -17.27 29.21
C ILE A 42 20.69 -17.78 30.54
N PHE A 43 19.42 -18.17 30.57
CA PHE A 43 18.72 -18.50 31.80
C PHE A 43 18.85 -19.97 32.25
N THR A 44 19.17 -20.89 31.34
CA THR A 44 19.45 -22.31 31.67
C THR A 44 20.88 -22.57 32.15
N SER A 45 21.80 -21.63 31.89
CA SER A 45 23.22 -21.79 32.24
C SER A 45 23.47 -21.96 33.75
N ASP A 46 22.58 -21.42 34.60
CA ASP A 46 22.57 -21.63 36.05
C ASP A 46 21.11 -21.74 36.55
N ILE A 47 20.62 -22.96 36.84
CA ILE A 47 19.23 -23.22 37.26
C ILE A 47 18.95 -22.71 38.70
N ASN A 48 19.98 -22.60 39.53
CA ASN A 48 19.93 -21.96 40.84
C ASN A 48 20.86 -20.73 40.83
N THR A 49 20.30 -19.55 40.56
CA THR A 49 21.06 -18.29 40.57
C THR A 49 20.73 -17.44 41.79
N ASP A 50 21.78 -16.80 42.33
CA ASP A 50 21.62 -15.66 43.21
C ASP A 50 20.87 -14.54 42.48
N ILE A 51 20.04 -13.79 43.21
CA ILE A 51 19.23 -12.68 42.66
C ILE A 51 20.07 -11.71 41.80
N TYR A 52 21.30 -11.39 42.22
CA TYR A 52 22.19 -10.49 41.48
C TYR A 52 22.58 -11.02 40.10
N LYS A 53 22.80 -12.33 39.95
CA LYS A 53 23.11 -12.93 38.63
C LYS A 53 21.87 -12.96 37.75
N PHE A 54 20.69 -13.20 38.33
CA PHE A 54 19.42 -13.14 37.61
C PHE A 54 19.17 -11.74 37.03
N ASP A 55 19.39 -10.68 37.82
CA ASP A 55 19.24 -9.29 37.36
C ASP A 55 20.22 -8.94 36.23
N ILE A 56 21.47 -9.40 36.31
CA ILE A 56 22.46 -9.23 35.24
C ILE A 56 22.00 -9.93 33.95
N ASN A 57 21.53 -11.18 34.05
CA ASN A 57 21.04 -11.95 32.92
C ASN A 57 19.80 -11.31 32.27
N MET A 58 18.89 -10.76 33.08
CA MET A 58 17.73 -10.01 32.59
C MET A 58 18.15 -8.72 31.88
N GLY A 59 19.13 -8.00 32.43
CA GLY A 59 19.75 -6.85 31.78
C GLY A 59 20.35 -7.20 30.41
N LEU A 60 21.12 -8.28 30.34
CA LEU A 60 21.73 -8.75 29.08
C LEU A 60 20.67 -9.13 28.03
N SER A 61 19.63 -9.87 28.42
CA SER A 61 18.52 -10.24 27.55
C SER A 61 17.79 -9.01 26.99
N SER A 62 17.53 -8.01 27.83
CA SER A 62 16.89 -6.76 27.40
C SER A 62 17.73 -5.98 26.39
N LEU A 63 19.05 -5.93 26.56
CA LEU A 63 19.97 -5.28 25.62
C LEU A 63 19.97 -5.98 24.26
N ILE A 64 20.02 -7.31 24.24
CA ILE A 64 19.96 -8.11 23.00
C ILE A 64 18.65 -7.83 22.26
N THR A 65 17.53 -7.80 23.00
CA THR A 65 16.19 -7.52 22.47
C THR A 65 16.13 -6.14 21.81
N ILE A 66 16.67 -5.11 22.47
CA ILE A 66 16.72 -3.73 21.94
C ILE A 66 17.57 -3.67 20.66
N ILE A 67 18.72 -4.35 20.62
CA ILE A 67 19.61 -4.37 19.46
C ILE A 67 18.89 -5.02 18.25
N ILE A 68 18.23 -6.17 18.46
CA ILE A 68 17.50 -6.88 17.40
C ILE A 68 16.31 -6.04 16.91
N ALA A 69 15.51 -5.48 17.83
CA ALA A 69 14.39 -4.62 17.47
C ALA A 69 14.84 -3.38 16.67
N GLY A 70 15.94 -2.73 17.11
CA GLY A 70 16.54 -1.60 16.42
C GLY A 70 17.01 -1.96 15.01
N PHE A 71 17.65 -3.12 14.85
CA PHE A 71 18.09 -3.62 13.54
C PHE A 71 16.90 -3.88 12.60
N ILE A 72 15.84 -4.54 13.08
CA ILE A 72 14.63 -4.82 12.28
C ILE A 72 13.95 -3.51 11.86
N TYR A 73 13.83 -2.54 12.75
CA TYR A 73 13.24 -1.23 12.45
C TYR A 73 14.07 -0.44 11.44
N TRP A 74 15.40 -0.41 11.62
CA TRP A 74 16.32 0.22 10.69
C TRP A 74 16.29 -0.45 9.30
N TYR A 75 16.31 -1.78 9.24
CA TYR A 75 16.22 -2.51 7.99
C TYR A 75 14.89 -2.24 7.26
N SER A 76 13.79 -2.25 8.01
CA SER A 76 12.45 -2.02 7.49
C SER A 76 12.30 -0.61 6.94
N SER A 77 12.73 0.42 7.69
CA SER A 77 12.67 1.81 7.25
C SER A 77 13.53 2.08 6.02
N LYS A 78 14.73 1.48 5.93
CA LYS A 78 15.62 1.64 4.76
C LYS A 78 15.06 0.98 3.50
N LYS A 79 14.46 -0.21 3.63
CA LYS A 79 13.98 -1.01 2.49
C LYS A 79 12.58 -0.59 2.03
N PHE A 80 11.75 -0.16 2.96
CA PHE A 80 10.38 0.28 2.72
C PHE A 80 10.31 1.81 2.87
N ASN A 81 10.90 2.53 1.91
CA ASN A 81 10.62 3.95 1.71
C ASN A 81 9.24 4.08 1.04
N ILE A 82 8.19 3.71 1.79
CA ILE A 82 6.81 3.79 1.33
C ILE A 82 6.45 5.27 1.41
N LYS A 83 6.54 5.98 0.28
CA LYS A 83 5.78 7.23 0.11
C LYS A 83 4.36 6.93 0.56
N VAL A 84 3.85 7.74 1.49
CA VAL A 84 2.50 7.64 2.05
C VAL A 84 1.53 7.42 0.88
N MET A 85 1.22 6.16 0.60
CA MET A 85 0.27 5.78 -0.44
C MET A 85 -1.11 6.17 0.06
N ASN A 86 -2.07 6.36 -0.84
CA ASN A 86 -3.47 6.53 -0.47
C ASN A 86 -3.99 5.18 0.03
N PHE A 87 -3.62 4.88 1.27
CA PHE A 87 -3.84 3.63 1.98
C PHE A 87 -5.36 3.35 2.18
N ASP A 88 -6.20 4.38 2.11
CA ASP A 88 -7.59 4.36 2.58
C ASP A 88 -8.49 3.27 1.98
N LYS A 89 -8.24 2.80 0.75
CA LYS A 89 -9.15 1.84 0.07
C LYS A 89 -8.70 0.38 0.12
N TYR A 90 -7.40 0.12 0.28
CA TYR A 90 -6.82 -1.21 0.15
C TYR A 90 -6.07 -1.70 1.39
N ILE A 91 -5.98 -0.89 2.45
CA ILE A 91 -5.38 -1.31 3.74
C ILE A 91 -5.96 -2.65 4.21
N ALA A 92 -7.27 -2.86 4.10
CA ALA A 92 -7.91 -4.10 4.58
C ALA A 92 -7.27 -5.36 3.96
N ILE A 93 -6.83 -5.29 2.70
CA ILE A 93 -6.16 -6.39 1.99
C ILE A 93 -4.78 -6.67 2.61
N LEU A 94 -4.04 -5.65 3.03
CA LEU A 94 -2.76 -5.81 3.74
C LEU A 94 -2.96 -6.30 5.18
N MET A 95 -4.06 -5.91 5.81
CA MET A 95 -4.31 -6.20 7.24
C MET A 95 -4.66 -7.65 7.51
N ILE A 96 -5.37 -8.31 6.60
CA ILE A 96 -5.75 -9.73 6.72
C ILE A 96 -4.51 -10.63 6.90
N PRO A 97 -3.49 -10.61 6.02
CA PRO A 97 -2.31 -11.46 6.19
C PRO A 97 -1.50 -11.09 7.43
N LEU A 98 -1.41 -9.80 7.78
CA LEU A 98 -0.73 -9.39 9.02
C LEU A 98 -1.42 -9.95 10.26
N LEU A 99 -2.75 -9.84 10.33
CA LEU A 99 -3.53 -10.37 11.45
C LEU A 99 -3.41 -11.89 11.55
N LEU A 100 -3.41 -12.60 10.43
CA LEU A 100 -3.24 -14.05 10.40
C LEU A 100 -1.87 -14.47 10.96
N ILE A 101 -0.80 -13.75 10.60
CA ILE A 101 0.55 -14.00 11.12
C ILE A 101 0.57 -13.77 12.64
N ILE A 102 -0.04 -12.69 13.10
CA ILE A 102 -0.12 -12.37 14.54
C ILE A 102 -0.85 -13.46 15.32
N LEU A 103 -2.02 -13.89 14.83
CA LEU A 103 -2.81 -14.95 15.47
C LEU A 103 -2.07 -16.28 15.48
N PHE A 104 -1.37 -16.60 14.38
CA PHE A 104 -0.54 -17.79 14.30
C PHE A 104 0.58 -17.73 15.34
N MET A 105 1.34 -16.63 15.41
CA MET A 105 2.43 -16.47 16.38
C MET A 105 1.94 -16.54 17.83
N GLN A 106 0.79 -15.93 18.14
CA GLN A 106 0.21 -15.95 19.48
C GLN A 106 -0.17 -17.37 19.94
N SER A 107 -0.55 -18.26 19.02
CA SER A 107 -0.88 -19.64 19.37
C SER A 107 0.31 -20.46 19.89
N PHE A 108 1.54 -19.97 19.70
CA PHE A 108 2.78 -20.61 20.13
C PHE A 108 3.44 -19.93 21.34
N GLU A 109 2.88 -18.84 21.87
CA GLU A 109 3.35 -18.25 23.14
C GLU A 109 3.04 -19.21 24.30
N TYR A 110 3.97 -20.11 24.60
CA TYR A 110 3.95 -20.92 25.81
C TYR A 110 4.48 -20.12 27.00
N SER A 111 3.73 -20.14 28.12
CA SER A 111 4.09 -19.42 29.33
C SER A 111 5.30 -20.07 30.03
N SER A 112 6.48 -19.46 29.91
CA SER A 112 7.56 -19.71 30.86
C SER A 112 7.19 -19.04 32.19
N ASN A 113 6.86 -19.86 33.20
CA ASN A 113 6.51 -19.35 34.52
C ASN A 113 7.77 -19.24 35.37
N ILE A 114 8.26 -18.02 35.57
CA ILE A 114 9.35 -17.74 36.51
C ILE A 114 8.74 -17.63 37.90
N ASN A 115 8.99 -18.61 38.77
CA ASN A 115 8.54 -18.55 40.16
C ASN A 115 9.68 -17.98 41.03
N ILE A 116 9.55 -16.73 41.46
CA ILE A 116 10.57 -16.04 42.24
C ILE A 116 10.25 -16.22 43.73
N ASP A 117 10.92 -17.16 44.40
CA ASP A 117 10.82 -17.30 45.85
C ASP A 117 11.78 -16.32 46.54
N THR A 118 11.26 -15.15 46.89
CA THR A 118 12.01 -14.07 47.54
C THR A 118 12.35 -14.34 49.00
N SER A 119 11.84 -15.43 49.60
CA SER A 119 12.05 -15.74 51.03
C SER A 119 13.45 -16.28 51.36
N LEU A 120 14.14 -16.86 50.36
CA LEU A 120 15.44 -17.54 50.52
C LEU A 120 16.60 -16.82 49.82
N GLY A 121 16.35 -15.68 49.14
CA GLY A 121 17.37 -14.99 48.34
C GLY A 121 17.81 -15.74 47.08
N ILE A 122 17.12 -16.83 46.73
CA ILE A 122 17.42 -17.73 45.61
C ILE A 122 16.27 -17.64 44.61
N VAL A 123 16.57 -17.33 43.35
CA VAL A 123 15.58 -17.41 42.26
C VAL A 123 15.58 -18.83 41.72
N LYS A 124 14.50 -19.58 41.97
CA LYS A 124 14.34 -20.91 41.39
C LYS A 124 13.61 -20.80 40.05
N LEU A 125 14.38 -20.75 38.97
CA LEU A 125 13.81 -20.68 37.63
C LEU A 125 13.26 -22.05 37.22
N LEU A 126 11.94 -22.19 37.27
CA LEU A 126 11.23 -23.38 36.77
C LEU A 126 10.93 -23.18 35.28
N LEU A 127 11.96 -23.33 34.44
CA LEU A 127 11.79 -23.41 32.99
C LEU A 127 11.01 -24.69 32.67
N ASN A 128 9.71 -24.54 32.40
CA ASN A 128 8.88 -25.61 31.86
C ASN A 128 8.93 -25.66 30.32
N THR A 129 9.79 -24.83 29.70
CA THR A 129 9.97 -24.80 28.25
C THR A 129 11.17 -25.64 27.85
N SER A 130 11.06 -26.37 26.76
CA SER A 130 12.15 -27.16 26.20
C SER A 130 12.96 -26.33 25.19
N ILE A 131 14.27 -26.60 25.06
CA ILE A 131 15.11 -26.02 23.98
C ILE A 131 14.44 -26.16 22.60
N THR A 132 13.70 -27.25 22.39
CA THR A 132 12.96 -27.51 21.15
C THR A 132 11.83 -26.51 20.90
N GLU A 133 11.10 -26.08 21.91
CA GLU A 133 10.04 -25.07 21.80
C GLU A 133 10.63 -23.69 21.47
N GLU A 134 11.75 -23.34 22.10
CA GLU A 134 12.45 -22.06 21.87
C GLU A 134 13.05 -21.99 20.45
N ILE A 135 13.57 -23.11 19.95
CA ILE A 135 14.00 -23.25 18.54
C ILE A 135 12.79 -23.15 17.59
N GLN A 136 11.64 -23.71 17.95
CA GLN A 136 10.42 -23.57 17.14
C GLN A 136 9.97 -22.11 17.05
N ALA A 137 9.96 -21.37 18.17
CA ALA A 137 9.64 -19.94 18.18
C ALA A 137 10.58 -19.12 17.28
N PHE A 138 11.87 -19.47 17.27
CA PHE A 138 12.86 -18.89 16.36
C PHE A 138 12.57 -19.17 14.88
N LEU A 139 12.28 -20.43 14.54
CA LEU A 139 11.94 -20.82 13.17
C LEU A 139 10.65 -20.13 12.70
N PHE A 140 9.63 -20.04 13.56
CA PHE A 140 8.41 -19.32 13.23
C PHE A 140 8.64 -17.81 13.05
N SER A 141 9.56 -17.22 13.80
CA SER A 141 9.94 -15.81 13.60
C SER A 141 10.63 -15.56 12.26
N ILE A 142 11.46 -16.50 11.79
CA ILE A 142 12.03 -16.46 10.44
C ILE A 142 10.92 -16.52 9.39
N ILE A 143 10.02 -17.51 9.51
CA ILE A 143 8.91 -17.70 8.57
C ILE A 143 7.99 -16.47 8.58
N GLY A 144 7.62 -15.98 9.76
CA GLY A 144 6.79 -14.79 9.94
C GLY A 144 7.42 -13.56 9.30
N THR A 145 8.72 -13.36 9.46
CA THR A 145 9.46 -12.26 8.80
C THR A 145 9.40 -12.38 7.27
N ILE A 146 9.58 -13.58 6.73
CA ILE A 146 9.48 -13.85 5.29
C ILE A 146 8.05 -13.54 4.80
N CYS A 147 7.02 -14.02 5.50
CA CYS A 147 5.62 -13.80 5.17
C CYS A 147 5.25 -12.31 5.19
N VAL A 148 5.74 -11.55 6.18
CA VAL A 148 5.54 -10.10 6.26
C VAL A 148 6.19 -9.40 5.06
N PHE A 149 7.43 -9.78 4.74
CA PHE A 149 8.14 -9.21 3.59
C PHE A 149 7.40 -9.46 2.27
N PHE A 150 6.94 -10.70 2.04
CA PHE A 150 6.14 -11.06 0.87
C PHE A 150 4.80 -10.33 0.84
N SER A 151 4.11 -10.21 1.98
CA SER A 151 2.82 -9.51 2.07
C SER A 151 2.96 -8.04 1.67
N LEU A 152 3.97 -7.36 2.20
CA LEU A 152 4.26 -5.96 1.86
C LEU A 152 4.68 -5.80 0.39
N PHE A 153 5.47 -6.72 -0.15
CA PHE A 153 5.91 -6.69 -1.53
C PHE A 153 4.74 -6.88 -2.51
N THR A 154 3.91 -7.89 -2.28
CA THR A 154 2.73 -8.16 -3.11
C THR A 154 1.73 -7.03 -3.01
N PHE A 155 1.49 -6.48 -1.82
CA PHE A 155 0.64 -5.32 -1.63
C PHE A 155 1.13 -4.13 -2.45
N LYS A 156 2.42 -3.81 -2.40
CA LYS A 156 3.00 -2.72 -3.22
C LYS A 156 2.75 -2.94 -4.72
N LYS A 157 3.00 -4.16 -5.22
CA LYS A 157 2.76 -4.49 -6.64
C LYS A 157 1.28 -4.40 -7.02
N LEU A 158 0.39 -4.82 -6.14
CA LEU A 158 -1.05 -4.75 -6.36
C LEU A 158 -1.51 -3.29 -6.51
N ILE A 159 -1.07 -2.39 -5.64
CA ILE A 159 -1.44 -0.97 -5.74
C ILE A 159 -0.92 -0.36 -7.05
N GLN A 160 0.33 -0.65 -7.42
CA GLN A 160 0.90 -0.18 -8.69
C GLN A 160 0.08 -0.65 -9.89
N ALA A 161 -0.30 -1.93 -9.93
CA ALA A 161 -1.13 -2.46 -11.01
C ALA A 161 -2.50 -1.78 -11.11
N LEU A 162 -3.13 -1.48 -9.97
CA LEU A 162 -4.42 -0.78 -9.94
C LEU A 162 -4.33 0.68 -10.40
N GLU A 163 -3.23 1.36 -10.07
CA GLU A 163 -2.95 2.71 -10.56
C GLU A 163 -2.71 2.72 -12.08
N ASP A 164 -1.91 1.78 -12.58
CA ASP A 164 -1.62 1.61 -14.00
C ASP A 164 -2.91 1.31 -14.81
N ASP A 165 -3.79 0.45 -14.29
CA ASP A 165 -5.06 0.12 -14.94
C ASP A 165 -5.99 1.33 -15.01
N LYS A 166 -6.02 2.17 -13.97
CA LYS A 166 -6.79 3.41 -13.95
C LYS A 166 -6.26 4.40 -14.98
N GLU A 167 -4.94 4.58 -15.07
CA GLU A 167 -4.31 5.46 -16.06
C GLU A 167 -4.62 4.99 -17.48
N ARG A 168 -4.53 3.69 -17.74
CA ARG A 168 -4.90 3.09 -19.03
C ARG A 168 -6.36 3.33 -19.39
N ALA A 169 -7.29 3.17 -18.44
CA ALA A 169 -8.71 3.41 -18.68
C ALA A 169 -8.98 4.88 -19.08
N ILE A 170 -8.34 5.84 -18.38
CA ILE A 170 -8.43 7.26 -18.70
C ILE A 170 -7.85 7.54 -20.09
N MET A 171 -6.67 6.98 -20.41
CA MET A 171 -6.04 7.20 -21.71
C MET A 171 -6.88 6.62 -22.86
N ASN A 172 -7.46 5.44 -22.67
CA ASN A 172 -8.39 4.86 -23.65
C ASN A 172 -9.62 5.74 -23.87
N GLN A 173 -10.19 6.30 -22.79
CA GLN A 173 -11.31 7.24 -22.89
C GLN A 173 -10.92 8.50 -23.69
N GLN A 174 -9.73 9.05 -23.45
CA GLN A 174 -9.22 10.21 -24.21
C GLN A 174 -9.01 9.88 -25.69
N ILE A 175 -8.47 8.69 -26.01
CA ILE A 175 -8.30 8.23 -27.40
C ILE A 175 -9.66 8.15 -28.10
N HIS A 176 -10.68 7.58 -27.45
CA HIS A 176 -12.03 7.53 -28.02
C HIS A 176 -12.63 8.92 -28.23
N ALA A 177 -12.49 9.82 -27.27
CA ALA A 177 -12.95 11.20 -27.40
C ALA A 177 -12.24 11.93 -28.56
N GLN A 178 -10.92 11.76 -28.72
CA GLN A 178 -10.17 12.34 -29.83
C GLN A 178 -10.60 11.77 -31.19
N LYS A 179 -10.85 10.45 -31.28
CA LYS A 179 -11.36 9.84 -32.51
C LYS A 179 -12.70 10.45 -32.93
N ASN A 180 -13.63 10.56 -32.00
CA ASN A 180 -14.94 11.17 -32.25
C ASN A 180 -14.79 12.65 -32.68
N TYR A 181 -13.91 13.41 -32.04
CA TYR A 181 -13.64 14.80 -32.42
C TYR A 181 -13.07 14.92 -33.85
N ILE A 182 -12.15 14.02 -34.24
CA ILE A 182 -11.59 13.99 -35.60
C ILE A 182 -12.68 13.65 -36.63
N GLU A 183 -13.55 12.69 -36.34
CA GLU A 183 -14.68 12.34 -37.22
C GLU A 183 -15.66 13.49 -37.39
N GLU A 184 -16.00 14.18 -36.30
CA GLU A 184 -16.86 15.35 -36.35
C GLU A 184 -16.21 16.50 -37.14
N ALA A 185 -14.93 16.77 -36.92
CA ALA A 185 -14.18 17.78 -37.67
C ALA A 185 -14.12 17.46 -39.17
N LYS A 186 -13.93 16.19 -39.54
CA LYS A 186 -13.98 15.74 -40.94
C LYS A 186 -15.36 15.94 -41.56
N SER A 187 -16.42 15.61 -40.82
CA SER A 187 -17.81 15.81 -41.26
C SER A 187 -18.10 17.30 -41.51
N ARG A 188 -17.76 18.18 -40.55
CA ARG A 188 -17.89 19.64 -40.68
C ARG A 188 -17.08 20.18 -41.85
N LEU A 189 -15.87 19.67 -42.07
CA LEU A 189 -15.05 20.07 -43.21
C LEU A 189 -15.70 19.66 -44.54
N SER A 190 -16.22 18.43 -44.63
CA SER A 190 -16.94 17.96 -45.82
C SER A 190 -18.16 18.83 -46.13
N GLN A 191 -18.96 19.18 -45.11
CA GLN A 191 -20.09 20.11 -45.24
C GLN A 191 -19.63 21.49 -45.73
N THR A 192 -18.54 22.02 -45.18
CA THR A 192 -17.98 23.31 -45.58
C THR A 192 -17.50 23.29 -47.04
N ILE A 193 -16.88 22.19 -47.49
CA ILE A 193 -16.44 22.01 -48.87
C ILE A 193 -17.65 21.97 -49.81
N SER A 194 -18.69 21.20 -49.47
CA SER A 194 -19.94 21.12 -50.26
C SER A 194 -20.60 22.49 -50.35
N PHE A 195 -20.77 23.18 -49.22
CA PHE A 195 -21.35 24.52 -49.17
C PHE A 195 -20.58 25.51 -50.07
N ARG A 196 -19.25 25.51 -50.01
CA ARG A 196 -18.42 26.38 -50.86
C ARG A 196 -18.56 26.04 -52.33
N HIS A 197 -18.63 24.76 -52.68
CA HIS A 197 -18.85 24.32 -54.06
C HIS A 197 -20.20 24.84 -54.59
N ASP A 198 -21.27 24.64 -53.83
CA ASP A 198 -22.62 25.05 -54.22
C ASP A 198 -22.72 26.58 -54.33
N PHE A 199 -22.14 27.30 -53.38
CA PHE A 199 -22.05 28.77 -53.41
C PHE A 199 -21.30 29.30 -54.64
N ASN A 200 -20.14 28.72 -54.97
CA ASN A 200 -19.39 29.09 -56.17
C ASN A 200 -20.19 28.83 -57.45
N ASN A 201 -20.95 27.74 -57.48
CA ASN A 201 -21.81 27.41 -58.61
C ASN A 201 -22.94 28.44 -58.77
N HIS A 202 -23.59 28.83 -57.67
CA HIS A 202 -24.58 29.91 -57.68
C HIS A 202 -24.00 31.24 -58.18
N LEU A 203 -22.81 31.63 -57.71
CA LEU A 203 -22.10 32.82 -58.19
C LEU A 203 -21.78 32.75 -59.68
N ALA A 204 -21.37 31.59 -60.20
CA ALA A 204 -21.08 31.40 -61.61
C ALA A 204 -22.34 31.58 -62.49
N ILE A 205 -23.48 31.04 -62.05
CA ILE A 205 -24.77 31.20 -62.73
C ILE A 205 -25.18 32.68 -62.76
N VAL A 206 -25.13 33.36 -61.62
CA VAL A 206 -25.45 34.80 -61.51
C VAL A 206 -24.54 35.63 -62.41
N ASN A 207 -23.22 35.41 -62.36
CA ASN A 207 -22.26 36.11 -63.21
C ASN A 207 -22.51 35.86 -64.71
N GLY A 208 -22.89 34.63 -65.09
CA GLY A 208 -23.26 34.28 -66.46
C GLY A 208 -24.53 34.99 -66.96
N LEU A 209 -25.52 35.20 -66.09
CA LEU A 209 -26.74 35.97 -66.41
C LEU A 209 -26.43 37.47 -66.54
N LEU A 210 -25.60 38.01 -65.65
CA LEU A 210 -25.17 39.41 -65.68
C LEU A 210 -24.37 39.73 -66.95
N LYS A 211 -23.43 38.86 -67.37
CA LYS A 211 -22.67 39.02 -68.63
C LYS A 211 -23.53 39.02 -69.90
N LYS A 212 -24.76 38.54 -69.83
CA LYS A 212 -25.72 38.50 -70.95
C LYS A 212 -26.77 39.63 -70.86
N ASP A 213 -26.57 40.61 -69.96
CA ASP A 213 -27.51 41.69 -69.65
C ASP A 213 -28.91 41.22 -69.21
N GLN A 214 -29.02 39.99 -68.68
CA GLN A 214 -30.29 39.40 -68.23
C GLN A 214 -30.60 39.71 -66.75
N ILE A 215 -30.64 41.00 -66.40
CA ILE A 215 -30.73 41.47 -65.00
C ILE A 215 -31.99 40.95 -64.28
N LEU A 216 -33.16 41.00 -64.93
CA LEU A 216 -34.41 40.50 -64.35
C LEU A 216 -34.34 39.00 -64.03
N LYS A 217 -33.69 38.19 -64.87
CA LYS A 217 -33.52 36.75 -64.64
C LYS A 217 -32.52 36.45 -63.51
N ALA A 218 -31.50 37.30 -63.33
CA ALA A 218 -30.56 37.19 -62.21
C ALA A 218 -31.26 37.51 -60.88
N GLN A 219 -32.10 38.54 -60.83
CA GLN A 219 -32.94 38.87 -59.67
C GLN A 219 -33.92 37.73 -59.35
N ASP A 220 -34.63 37.19 -60.34
CA ASP A 220 -35.53 36.06 -60.14
C ASP A 220 -34.81 34.80 -59.63
N TYR A 221 -33.57 34.56 -60.07
CA TYR A 221 -32.77 33.43 -59.59
C TYR A 221 -32.33 33.61 -58.13
N LEU A 222 -31.87 34.81 -57.74
CA LEU A 222 -31.52 35.12 -56.34
C LEU A 222 -32.73 35.04 -55.40
N ASN A 223 -33.89 35.57 -55.82
CA ASN A 223 -35.14 35.49 -55.05
C ASN A 223 -35.62 34.04 -54.84
N LYS A 224 -35.22 33.10 -55.71
CA LYS A 224 -35.49 31.67 -55.56
C LYS A 224 -34.50 30.95 -54.64
N LEU A 225 -33.29 31.49 -54.47
CA LEU A 225 -32.26 30.96 -53.58
C LEU A 225 -32.47 31.36 -52.12
N GLU A 226 -33.19 32.45 -51.88
CA GLU A 226 -33.46 33.00 -50.54
C GLU A 226 -34.68 32.34 -49.85
N LYS A 227 -35.45 31.52 -50.57
CA LYS A 227 -36.57 30.72 -50.05
C LYS A 227 -36.13 29.32 -49.67
#